data_AF-A0A7S2DAJ5-F1
#
_entry.id   AF-A0A7S2DAJ5-F1
#
_cell.length_a   1.000
_cell.length_b   1.000
_cell.length_c   1.000
_cell.angle_alpha   90.00
_cell.angle_beta   90.00
_cell.angle_gamma   90.00
#
_symmetry.space_group_name_H-M   'P 1'
#
loop_
_entity.id
_entity.type
_entity.pdbx_description
1 polymer ?
#
loop_
_entity_poly.entity_id
_entity_poly.type
_entity_poly.pdbx_seq_one_letter_code
_entity_poly.pdbx_strand_id
1 'polypeptide(L)'
;ERIAGTPMPVFLQNYGETQGIYKIVIGPRSVVVVSDPVVCKHIMTGSQENFTKGILSEVLEPIMGKGLIPADAATWRSRRRAIVPGFHKNWLKETTKMMNECAERLCNDLEKSIRRMESS
;
A
#
# COMPACT_ATOMS: atom_id res chain seq x y z
N GLU A 1 -1.69 13.24 -24.00
CA GLU A 1 -1.69 13.79 -22.63
C GLU A 1 -1.58 12.64 -21.63
N ARG A 2 -0.54 12.62 -20.79
CA ARG A 2 -0.38 11.64 -19.69
C ARG A 2 -0.36 12.43 -18.39
N ILE A 3 -1.48 12.38 -17.68
CA ILE A 3 -1.89 13.30 -16.62
C ILE A 3 -1.16 12.99 -15.31
N ALA A 4 -0.84 14.08 -14.59
CA ALA A 4 -0.36 14.12 -13.23
C ALA A 4 -1.13 13.15 -12.31
N GLY A 5 -0.40 12.20 -11.69
CA GLY A 5 -1.00 11.24 -10.76
C GLY A 5 -0.23 9.93 -10.61
N THR A 6 0.74 9.63 -11.48
CA THR A 6 1.59 8.45 -11.30
C THR A 6 2.56 8.67 -10.13
N PRO A 7 2.61 7.77 -9.14
CA PRO A 7 3.57 7.85 -8.03
C PRO A 7 5.03 7.69 -8.50
N MET A 8 5.22 7.27 -9.75
CA MET A 8 6.53 7.16 -10.39
C MET A 8 6.71 8.25 -11.45
N PRO A 9 7.87 8.94 -11.45
CA PRO A 9 8.27 9.81 -12.55
C PRO A 9 8.16 9.07 -13.89
N VAL A 10 7.52 9.69 -14.89
CA VAL A 10 7.19 9.09 -16.19
C VAL A 10 8.40 8.45 -16.88
N PHE A 11 9.60 9.01 -16.68
CA PHE A 11 10.82 8.43 -17.23
C PHE A 11 11.14 7.04 -16.67
N LEU A 12 10.88 6.78 -15.38
CA LEU A 12 11.12 5.48 -14.75
C LEU A 12 10.12 4.41 -15.19
N GLN A 13 8.91 4.81 -15.57
CA GLN A 13 7.91 3.90 -16.10
C GLN A 13 8.40 3.23 -17.40
N ASN A 14 9.00 4.02 -18.31
CA ASN A 14 9.56 3.49 -19.55
C ASN A 14 10.75 2.53 -19.30
N TYR A 15 11.54 2.76 -18.24
CA TYR A 15 12.62 1.84 -17.86
C TYR A 15 12.08 0.51 -17.32
N GLY A 16 10.98 0.53 -16.55
CA GLY A 16 10.31 -0.68 -16.10
C GLY A 16 9.79 -1.54 -17.26
N GLU A 17 9.25 -0.89 -18.29
CA GLU A 17 8.70 -1.56 -19.48
C GLU A 17 9.79 -2.13 -20.41
N THR A 18 10.99 -1.53 -20.43
CA THR A 18 12.06 -1.89 -21.39
C THR A 18 13.16 -2.78 -20.80
N GLN A 19 13.52 -2.61 -19.52
CA GLN A 19 14.68 -3.26 -18.90
C GLN A 19 14.29 -4.24 -17.79
N GLY A 20 13.09 -4.13 -17.20
CA GLY A 20 12.57 -5.03 -16.16
C GLY A 20 13.24 -4.91 -14.79
N ILE A 21 14.54 -4.58 -14.71
CA ILE A 21 15.28 -4.31 -13.47
C ILE A 21 16.28 -3.18 -13.73
N TYR A 22 16.33 -2.19 -12.84
CA TYR A 22 17.29 -1.10 -12.96
C TYR A 22 17.67 -0.52 -11.60
N LYS A 23 18.84 0.14 -11.52
CA LYS A 23 19.36 0.75 -10.30
C LYS A 23 19.21 2.27 -10.39
N ILE A 24 18.54 2.86 -9.42
CA ILE A 24 18.49 4.31 -9.22
C ILE A 24 19.52 4.68 -8.16
N VAL A 25 20.36 5.66 -8.45
CA VAL A 25 21.29 6.24 -7.48
C VAL A 25 20.75 7.61 -7.07
N ILE A 26 20.54 7.81 -5.78
CA ILE A 26 20.07 9.06 -5.18
C ILE A 26 21.12 9.51 -4.17
N GLY A 27 22.02 10.38 -4.60
CA GLY A 27 23.16 10.82 -3.80
C GLY A 27 24.05 9.65 -3.37
N PRO A 28 24.36 9.48 -2.06
CA PRO A 28 25.19 8.38 -1.56
C PRO A 28 24.44 7.04 -1.45
N ARG A 29 23.12 7.02 -1.68
CA ARG A 29 22.30 5.80 -1.58
C ARG A 29 21.89 5.33 -2.97
N SER A 30 21.68 4.02 -3.09
CA SER A 30 21.14 3.44 -4.31
C SER A 30 20.04 2.44 -4.00
N VAL A 31 19.01 2.44 -4.84
CA VAL A 31 17.86 1.54 -4.75
C VAL A 31 17.75 0.77 -6.05
N VAL A 32 17.52 -0.54 -5.96
CA VAL A 32 17.21 -1.38 -7.11
C VAL A 32 15.71 -1.42 -7.27
N VAL A 33 15.21 -1.03 -8.43
CA VAL A 33 13.80 -1.15 -8.81
C VAL A 33 13.65 -2.40 -9.65
N VAL A 34 12.72 -3.26 -9.22
CA VAL A 34 12.37 -4.51 -9.89
C VAL A 34 10.95 -4.36 -10.41
N SER A 35 10.79 -4.47 -11.72
CA SER A 35 9.50 -4.39 -12.42
C SER A 35 9.15 -5.70 -13.14
N ASP A 36 10.11 -6.61 -13.29
CA ASP A 36 9.88 -7.94 -13.86
C ASP A 36 8.99 -8.81 -12.93
N PRO A 37 7.86 -9.35 -13.41
CA PRO A 37 6.92 -10.10 -12.59
C PRO A 37 7.49 -11.43 -12.06
N VAL A 38 8.39 -12.09 -12.80
CA VAL A 38 9.03 -13.34 -12.38
C VAL A 38 9.96 -13.06 -11.20
N VAL A 39 10.74 -11.99 -11.31
CA VAL A 39 11.70 -11.59 -10.27
C VAL A 39 10.97 -11.02 -9.05
N CYS A 40 9.92 -10.21 -9.25
CA CYS A 40 9.03 -9.77 -8.17
C CYS A 40 8.44 -10.95 -7.40
N LYS A 41 7.94 -11.97 -8.11
CA LYS A 41 7.41 -13.19 -7.46
C LYS A 41 8.49 -13.93 -6.68
N HIS A 42 9.70 -14.04 -7.23
CA HIS A 42 10.83 -14.66 -6.55
C HIS A 42 11.19 -13.92 -5.24
N ILE A 43 11.28 -12.59 -5.28
CA ILE A 43 11.56 -11.77 -4.10
C ILE A 43 10.43 -11.88 -3.06
N MET A 44 9.17 -11.78 -3.49
CA MET A 44 8.03 -11.74 -2.59
C MET A 44 7.66 -13.10 -1.99
N THR A 45 7.90 -14.20 -2.70
CA THR A 45 7.42 -15.55 -2.31
C THR A 45 8.50 -16.63 -2.31
N GLY A 46 9.49 -16.55 -3.21
CA GLY A 46 10.48 -17.59 -3.41
C GLY A 46 11.66 -17.55 -2.42
N SER A 47 11.97 -16.38 -1.86
CA SER A 47 13.11 -16.21 -0.94
C SER A 47 12.84 -15.18 0.15
N GLN A 48 11.65 -15.22 0.75
CA GLN A 48 11.22 -14.24 1.77
C GLN A 48 12.19 -14.15 2.95
N GLU A 49 12.93 -15.23 3.28
CA GLU A 49 13.92 -15.24 4.36
C GLU A 49 15.16 -14.39 4.06
N ASN A 50 15.47 -14.17 2.78
CA ASN A 50 16.62 -13.39 2.33
C ASN A 50 16.31 -11.88 2.20
N PHE A 51 15.04 -11.48 2.33
CA PHE A 51 14.61 -10.09 2.15
C PHE A 51 13.90 -9.56 3.40
N THR A 52 14.34 -8.38 3.86
CA THR A 52 13.67 -7.66 4.96
C THR A 52 12.87 -6.49 4.40
N LYS A 53 11.95 -5.96 5.22
CA LYS A 53 11.18 -4.76 4.87
C LYS A 53 12.05 -3.50 4.85
N GLY A 54 13.29 -3.58 5.36
CA GLY A 54 14.31 -2.54 5.29
C GLY A 54 13.82 -1.16 5.75
N ILE A 55 14.10 -0.15 4.93
CA ILE A 55 13.74 1.27 5.14
C ILE A 55 12.26 1.45 5.50
N LEU A 56 11.36 0.64 4.94
CA LEU A 56 9.92 0.75 5.24
C LEU A 56 9.63 0.47 6.73
N SER A 57 10.38 -0.46 7.34
CA SER A 57 10.23 -0.77 8.76
C SER A 57 10.72 0.39 9.63
N GLU A 58 11.88 0.97 9.30
CA GLU A 58 12.49 2.08 10.04
C GLU A 58 11.60 3.32 10.04
N VAL A 59 10.95 3.61 8.91
CA VAL A 59 10.04 4.76 8.77
C VAL A 59 8.72 4.53 9.51
N LEU A 60 8.21 3.30 9.57
CA LEU A 60 6.92 2.99 10.18
C LEU A 60 7.01 2.67 11.67
N GLU A 61 8.18 2.32 12.19
CA GLU A 61 8.38 1.99 13.61
C GLU A 61 8.00 3.14 14.57
N PRO A 62 8.32 4.42 14.31
CA PRO A 62 7.87 5.52 15.17
C PRO A 62 6.35 5.71 15.21
N ILE A 63 5.64 5.32 14.15
CA ILE A 63 4.19 5.54 14.00
C ILE A 63 3.40 4.36 14.58
N MET A 64 3.83 3.13 14.27
CA MET A 64 3.08 1.91 14.55
C MET A 64 3.76 1.01 15.59
N GLY A 65 4.92 1.42 16.13
CA GLY A 65 5.77 0.60 16.97
C GLY A 65 6.16 -0.71 16.27
N LYS A 66 6.26 -1.78 17.04
CA LYS A 66 6.39 -3.14 16.51
C LYS A 66 5.06 -3.67 16.01
N GLY A 67 4.27 -2.94 15.21
CA GLY A 67 2.95 -3.32 14.71
C GLY A 67 2.95 -4.57 13.81
N LEU A 68 2.00 -4.73 12.89
CA LEU A 68 2.03 -5.86 11.94
C LEU A 68 3.05 -5.62 10.82
N ILE A 69 3.14 -4.40 10.30
CA ILE A 69 3.99 -4.08 9.15
C ILE A 69 5.47 -3.99 9.56
N PRO A 70 5.87 -3.32 10.66
CA PRO A 70 7.30 -3.25 11.04
C PRO A 70 7.85 -4.50 11.75
N ALA A 71 6.98 -5.45 12.14
CA ALA A 71 7.41 -6.64 12.87
C ALA A 71 8.34 -7.57 12.07
N ASP A 72 9.25 -8.22 12.81
CA ASP A 72 10.09 -9.33 12.35
C ASP A 72 9.25 -10.52 11.88
N ALA A 73 9.86 -11.43 11.11
CA ALA A 73 9.15 -12.52 10.45
C ALA A 73 8.41 -13.44 11.44
N ALA A 74 8.97 -13.72 12.62
CA ALA A 74 8.37 -14.60 13.60
C ALA A 74 7.17 -13.92 14.30
N THR A 75 7.37 -12.69 14.79
CA THR A 75 6.30 -11.89 15.41
C THR A 75 5.17 -11.63 14.43
N TRP A 76 5.49 -11.28 13.19
CA TRP A 76 4.51 -11.08 12.12
C TRP A 76 3.69 -12.34 11.85
N ARG A 77 4.35 -13.50 11.72
CA ARG A 77 3.68 -14.78 11.43
C ARG A 77 2.69 -15.15 12.54
N SER A 78 3.09 -15.00 13.80
CA SER A 78 2.23 -15.26 14.96
C SER A 78 1.00 -14.34 14.97
N ARG A 79 1.22 -13.02 14.84
CA ARG A 79 0.14 -12.02 14.89
C ARG A 79 -0.79 -12.10 13.68
N ARG A 80 -0.24 -12.33 12.48
CA ARG A 80 -1.06 -12.52 11.28
C ARG A 80 -1.98 -13.72 11.43
N ARG A 81 -1.50 -14.84 12.00
CA ARG A 81 -2.34 -16.01 12.26
C ARG A 81 -3.49 -15.72 13.22
N ALA A 82 -3.27 -14.88 14.24
CA ALA A 82 -4.31 -14.48 15.17
C ALA A 82 -5.33 -13.50 14.55
N ILE A 83 -4.88 -12.59 13.69
CA ILE A 83 -5.70 -11.51 13.12
C ILE A 83 -6.53 -11.96 11.92
N VAL A 84 -5.97 -12.78 11.02
CA VAL A 84 -6.61 -13.18 9.75
C VAL A 84 -8.00 -13.81 9.92
N PRO A 85 -8.28 -14.65 10.93
CA PRO A 85 -9.63 -15.20 11.16
C PRO A 85 -10.70 -14.14 11.42
N GLY A 86 -10.33 -12.95 11.91
CA GLY A 86 -11.26 -11.83 12.08
C GLY A 86 -11.87 -11.34 10.76
N PHE A 87 -11.13 -11.47 9.65
CA PHE A 87 -11.53 -11.04 8.31
C PHE A 87 -12.31 -12.12 7.54
N HIS A 88 -13.23 -12.80 8.22
CA HIS A 88 -14.06 -13.83 7.61
C HIS A 88 -15.22 -13.23 6.79
N LYS A 89 -15.86 -14.05 5.95
CA LYS A 89 -16.89 -13.61 4.98
C LYS A 89 -18.06 -12.86 5.62
N ASN A 90 -18.50 -13.25 6.82
CA ASN A 90 -19.62 -12.58 7.50
C ASN A 90 -19.20 -11.20 8.02
N TRP A 91 -18.02 -11.09 8.64
CA TRP A 91 -17.46 -9.79 9.02
C TRP A 91 -17.37 -8.84 7.83
N LEU A 92 -16.85 -9.30 6.69
CA LEU A 92 -16.78 -8.49 5.46
C LEU A 92 -18.15 -8.00 4.98
N LYS A 93 -19.19 -8.85 5.05
CA LYS A 93 -20.57 -8.46 4.68
C LYS A 93 -21.08 -7.32 5.57
N GLU A 94 -20.89 -7.42 6.89
CA GLU A 94 -21.35 -6.38 7.81
C GLU A 94 -20.51 -5.09 7.70
N THR A 95 -19.19 -5.20 7.54
CA THR A 95 -18.33 -4.03 7.31
C THR A 95 -18.69 -3.30 6.01
N THR A 96 -19.09 -4.03 4.96
CA THR A 96 -19.51 -3.41 3.69
C THR A 96 -20.76 -2.55 3.86
N LYS A 97 -21.73 -2.99 4.70
CA LYS A 97 -22.91 -2.17 5.00
C LYS A 97 -22.51 -0.87 5.73
N MET A 98 -21.66 -0.98 6.74
CA MET A 98 -21.13 0.19 7.47
C MET A 98 -20.39 1.15 6.53
N MET A 99 -19.56 0.64 5.61
CA MET A 99 -18.88 1.45 4.60
C MET A 99 -19.89 2.19 3.71
N ASN A 100 -20.97 1.52 3.28
CA ASN A 100 -22.01 2.14 2.48
C ASN A 100 -22.74 3.25 3.25
N GLU A 101 -23.11 3.02 4.51
CA GLU A 101 -23.75 4.05 5.36
C GLU A 101 -22.86 5.29 5.53
N CYS A 102 -21.55 5.09 5.74
CA CYS A 102 -20.59 6.19 5.83
C CYS A 102 -20.47 6.96 4.51
N ALA A 103 -20.47 6.25 3.37
CA ALA A 103 -20.42 6.86 2.05
C ALA A 103 -21.70 7.68 1.76
N GLU A 104 -22.88 7.14 2.09
CA GLU A 104 -24.15 7.85 1.94
C GLU A 104 -24.22 9.11 2.80
N ARG A 105 -23.72 9.05 4.04
CA ARG A 105 -23.62 10.25 4.91
C ARG A 105 -22.76 11.32 4.26
N LEU A 106 -21.59 10.95 3.73
CA LEU A 106 -20.70 11.87 3.04
C LEU A 106 -21.37 12.50 1.80
N CYS A 107 -22.05 11.70 0.98
CA CYS A 107 -22.80 12.21 -0.18
C CYS A 107 -23.87 13.22 0.23
N ASN A 108 -24.66 12.90 1.25
CA ASN A 108 -25.70 13.80 1.76
C ASN A 108 -25.12 15.13 2.28
N ASP A 109 -23.97 15.09 2.96
CA ASP A 109 -23.34 16.31 3.48
C ASP A 109 -22.71 17.16 2.37
N LEU A 110 -22.19 16.53 1.32
CA LEU A 110 -21.74 17.23 0.11
C LEU A 110 -22.92 17.89 -0.62
N GLU A 111 -24.04 17.19 -0.80
CA GLU A 111 -25.25 17.75 -1.43
C GLU A 111 -25.80 18.96 -0.65
N LYS A 112 -25.87 18.86 0.69
CA LYS A 112 -26.27 20.00 1.53
C LYS A 112 -25.33 21.18 1.37
N SER A 113 -24.03 20.94 1.25
CA SER A 113 -23.02 21.98 1.09
C SER A 113 -23.15 22.69 -0.27
N ILE A 114 -23.44 21.93 -1.34
CA ILE A 114 -23.73 22.49 -2.67
C ILE A 114 -24.97 23.37 -2.63
N ARG A 115 -26.08 22.89 -2.06
CA ARG A 115 -27.33 23.67 -1.97
C ARG A 115 -27.17 24.96 -1.15
N ARG A 116 -26.34 24.95 -0.10
CA ARG A 116 -26.01 26.16 0.67
C ARG A 116 -25.26 27.20 -0.16
N MET A 117 -24.30 26.75 -0.98
CA MET A 117 -23.54 27.63 -1.88
C MET A 117 -24.41 28.21 -3.00
N GLU A 118 -25.40 27.46 -3.51
CA GLU A 118 -26.34 27.96 -4.53
C GLU A 118 -27.38 28.95 -3.98
N SER A 119 -27.62 28.93 -2.67
CA SER A 119 -28.55 29.83 -1.98
C SER A 119 -27.94 31.13 -1.44
N SER A 120 -26.61 31.27 -1.53
CA SER A 120 -25.85 32.47 -1.13
C SER A 120 -25.43 33.26 -2.36
#